data_AF-A0A7C0XQM9-F1
#
_entry.id   AF-A0A7C0XQM9-F1
#
_cell.length_a   1.000
_cell.length_b   1.000
_cell.length_c   1.000
_cell.angle_alpha   90.00
_cell.angle_beta   90.00
_cell.angle_gamma   90.00
#
_symmetry.space_group_name_H-M   'P 1'
#
loop_
_entity.id
_entity.type
_entity.pdbx_description
1 polymer ?
#
loop_
_entity_poly.entity_id
_entity_poly.type
_entity_poly.pdbx_seq_one_letter_code
_entity_poly.pdbx_strand_id
1 'polypeptide(L)'
;MDILKLLKTKVIPPDDASYVVSLVIEGLASDVESVFIKGLSRVKKVVLAKAFTKYGWVLAIYGAIGMTYKDLLLIYYNLENPRWTASALIHEAVHIGLGISRADTLDLINDETLAYVASFKSGMLDLYINSINYAVSTLSNCVKAYDEYDLSNIVVPRLIAHKLTNYEFKELLKLVDTDKASLIKLWLRSELSTHELRALATALKLIGLKIKELQKYACREVKESLGIAEYDFRYEGVDSSFLRMIKVLDKAAEDKERARKVLEPWWDELEDLKDLVDTYLDLRSGRLDMLKRILKDLRTNN
;
A
#
# COMPACT_ATOMS: atom_id res chain seq x y z
N MET A 1 -27.11 -9.84 -0.93
CA MET A 1 -27.30 -8.38 -1.06
C MET A 1 -26.71 -8.00 -2.41
N ASP A 2 -27.45 -7.26 -3.24
CA ASP A 2 -26.95 -6.84 -4.56
C ASP A 2 -25.75 -5.89 -4.40
N ILE A 3 -24.58 -6.33 -4.84
CA ILE A 3 -23.32 -5.60 -4.75
C ILE A 3 -23.34 -4.28 -5.55
N LEU A 4 -24.01 -4.25 -6.71
CA LEU A 4 -24.14 -3.04 -7.52
C LEU A 4 -24.94 -1.98 -6.77
N LYS A 5 -26.05 -2.40 -6.14
CA LYS A 5 -26.86 -1.53 -5.29
C LYS A 5 -26.08 -1.03 -4.07
N LEU A 6 -25.28 -1.89 -3.45
CA LEU A 6 -24.44 -1.51 -2.32
C LEU A 6 -23.40 -0.46 -2.71
N LEU A 7 -22.68 -0.68 -3.81
CA LEU A 7 -21.66 0.23 -4.30
C LEU A 7 -22.24 1.59 -4.71
N LYS A 8 -23.34 1.59 -5.50
CA LYS A 8 -24.02 2.83 -5.91
C LYS A 8 -24.53 3.67 -4.74
N THR A 9 -24.85 3.05 -3.61
CA THR A 9 -25.32 3.77 -2.42
C THR A 9 -24.20 4.19 -1.48
N LYS A 10 -23.03 3.53 -1.50
CA LYS A 10 -21.91 3.82 -0.60
C LYS A 10 -20.85 4.73 -1.20
N VAL A 11 -20.57 4.61 -2.50
CA VAL A 11 -19.47 5.32 -3.15
C VAL A 11 -19.89 6.75 -3.49
N ILE A 12 -19.06 7.73 -3.11
CA ILE A 12 -19.26 9.15 -3.37
C ILE A 12 -17.96 9.80 -3.89
N PRO A 13 -18.04 10.83 -4.76
CA PRO A 13 -19.26 11.35 -5.37
C PRO A 13 -19.84 10.39 -6.45
N PRO A 14 -21.16 10.39 -6.72
CA PRO A 14 -21.79 9.44 -7.64
C PRO A 14 -21.29 9.50 -9.09
N ASP A 15 -20.91 10.69 -9.56
CA ASP A 15 -20.52 10.91 -10.96
C ASP A 15 -19.20 10.20 -11.29
N ASP A 16 -18.21 10.31 -10.40
CA ASP A 16 -16.93 9.59 -10.50
C ASP A 16 -17.07 8.10 -10.17
N ALA A 17 -18.12 7.71 -9.45
CA ALA A 17 -18.32 6.34 -9.00
C ALA A 17 -18.70 5.39 -10.13
N SER A 18 -19.40 5.86 -11.17
CA SER A 18 -20.00 4.97 -12.18
C SER A 18 -18.99 4.02 -12.84
N TYR A 19 -17.84 4.55 -13.27
CA TYR A 19 -16.79 3.78 -13.94
C TYR A 19 -15.97 2.91 -12.98
N VAL A 20 -15.62 3.41 -11.80
CA VAL A 20 -14.92 2.60 -10.77
C VAL A 20 -15.80 1.45 -10.32
N VAL A 21 -17.09 1.69 -10.13
CA VAL A 21 -18.06 0.65 -9.77
C VAL A 21 -18.20 -0.38 -10.86
N SER A 22 -18.24 0.00 -12.16
CA SER A 22 -18.29 -1.00 -13.23
C SER A 22 -17.03 -1.87 -13.24
N LEU A 23 -15.84 -1.27 -13.09
CA LEU A 23 -14.58 -2.03 -13.00
C LEU A 23 -14.58 -3.04 -11.84
N VAL A 24 -15.11 -2.65 -10.67
CA VAL A 24 -15.23 -3.57 -9.54
C VAL A 24 -16.25 -4.68 -9.83
N ILE A 25 -17.42 -4.35 -10.36
CA ILE A 25 -18.48 -5.34 -10.64
C ILE A 25 -18.07 -6.35 -11.70
N GLU A 26 -17.39 -5.89 -12.75
CA GLU A 26 -16.93 -6.74 -13.85
C GLU A 26 -15.71 -7.58 -13.45
N GLY A 27 -14.86 -7.06 -12.57
CA GLY A 27 -13.60 -7.69 -12.18
C GLY A 27 -13.65 -8.56 -10.92
N LEU A 28 -14.54 -8.27 -9.96
CA LEU A 28 -14.50 -8.90 -8.64
C LEU A 28 -14.65 -10.42 -8.71
N ALA A 29 -13.66 -11.13 -8.17
CA ALA A 29 -13.68 -12.59 -8.11
C ALA A 29 -14.83 -13.10 -7.24
N SER A 30 -15.58 -14.09 -7.74
CA SER A 30 -16.79 -14.60 -7.08
C SER A 30 -16.55 -15.19 -5.68
N ASP A 31 -15.38 -15.79 -5.44
CA ASP A 31 -14.99 -16.37 -4.16
C ASP A 31 -14.50 -15.31 -3.14
N VAL A 32 -14.24 -14.08 -3.60
CA VAL A 32 -13.86 -12.91 -2.79
C VAL A 32 -15.08 -12.07 -2.39
N GLU A 33 -16.14 -12.09 -3.21
CA GLU A 33 -17.31 -11.20 -3.10
C GLU A 33 -17.89 -11.11 -1.68
N SER A 34 -18.03 -12.25 -1.01
CA SER A 34 -18.61 -12.29 0.35
C SER A 34 -17.81 -11.48 1.38
N VAL A 35 -16.47 -11.49 1.28
CA VAL A 35 -15.57 -10.76 2.18
C VAL A 35 -15.57 -9.27 1.82
N PHE A 36 -15.55 -8.96 0.53
CA PHE A 36 -15.66 -7.58 0.03
C PHE A 36 -16.96 -6.91 0.50
N ILE A 37 -18.10 -7.58 0.34
CA ILE A 37 -19.41 -7.10 0.81
C ILE A 37 -19.41 -6.89 2.32
N LYS A 38 -18.85 -7.84 3.09
CA LYS A 38 -18.72 -7.72 4.55
C LYS A 38 -17.92 -6.47 4.92
N GLY A 39 -16.83 -6.19 4.22
CA GLY A 39 -16.04 -4.97 4.40
C GLY A 39 -16.83 -3.70 4.15
N LEU A 40 -17.45 -3.59 2.98
CA LEU A 40 -18.27 -2.42 2.62
C LEU A 40 -19.43 -2.19 3.59
N SER A 41 -20.01 -3.25 4.14
CA SER A 41 -21.11 -3.15 5.12
C SER A 41 -20.69 -2.48 6.42
N ARG A 42 -19.39 -2.52 6.78
CA ARG A 42 -18.83 -1.99 8.03
C ARG A 42 -18.46 -0.50 7.97
N VAL A 43 -18.38 0.08 6.79
CA VAL A 43 -18.10 1.53 6.62
C VAL A 43 -19.37 2.28 6.27
N LYS A 44 -19.46 3.56 6.63
CA LYS A 44 -20.63 4.38 6.32
C LYS A 44 -20.69 4.71 4.82
N LYS A 45 -19.58 5.23 4.28
CA LYS A 45 -19.40 5.61 2.87
C LYS A 45 -17.99 5.28 2.40
N VAL A 46 -17.87 5.13 1.08
CA VAL A 46 -16.59 5.08 0.38
C VAL A 46 -16.41 6.42 -0.32
N VAL A 47 -15.33 7.14 -0.01
CA VAL A 47 -15.01 8.42 -0.64
C VAL A 47 -13.93 8.20 -1.69
N LEU A 48 -14.26 8.49 -2.95
CA LEU A 48 -13.28 8.60 -4.03
C LEU A 48 -12.62 9.98 -3.93
N ALA A 49 -11.47 10.02 -3.29
CA ALA A 49 -10.76 11.24 -2.95
C ALA A 49 -9.90 11.72 -4.12
N LYS A 50 -10.18 12.92 -4.63
CA LYS A 50 -9.38 13.59 -5.65
C LYS A 50 -8.20 14.34 -5.02
N ALA A 51 -7.13 14.53 -5.80
CA ALA A 51 -6.04 15.42 -5.39
C ALA A 51 -6.57 16.84 -5.10
N PHE A 52 -5.92 17.52 -4.15
CA PHE A 52 -6.23 18.87 -3.66
C PHE A 52 -7.63 19.04 -3.05
N THR A 53 -8.26 17.95 -2.59
CA THR A 53 -9.48 17.97 -1.78
C THR A 53 -9.15 17.53 -0.35
N LYS A 54 -10.01 17.84 0.63
CA LYS A 54 -9.85 17.46 2.04
C LYS A 54 -9.41 16.01 2.21
N TYR A 55 -10.09 15.06 1.59
CA TYR A 55 -9.75 13.64 1.71
C TYR A 55 -8.52 13.24 0.88
N GLY A 56 -8.23 13.96 -0.20
CA GLY A 56 -6.96 13.82 -0.91
C GLY A 56 -5.78 14.21 -0.03
N TRP A 57 -5.89 15.31 0.71
CA TRP A 57 -4.88 15.76 1.67
C TRP A 57 -4.68 14.77 2.81
N VAL A 58 -5.75 14.20 3.36
CA VAL A 58 -5.65 13.12 4.36
C VAL A 58 -4.80 11.97 3.82
N LEU A 59 -5.13 11.46 2.63
CA LEU A 59 -4.39 10.37 2.00
C LEU A 59 -2.90 10.72 1.77
N ALA A 60 -2.61 11.93 1.30
CA ALA A 60 -1.23 12.38 1.10
C ALA A 60 -0.43 12.52 2.41
N ILE A 61 -1.03 13.07 3.46
CA ILE A 61 -0.38 13.21 4.78
C ILE A 61 0.01 11.84 5.35
N TYR A 62 -0.87 10.85 5.19
CA TYR A 62 -0.60 9.47 5.63
C TYR A 62 0.24 8.66 4.64
N GLY A 63 0.53 9.18 3.44
CA GLY A 63 1.26 8.46 2.41
C GLY A 63 0.53 7.21 1.92
N ALA A 64 -0.81 7.28 1.82
CA ALA A 64 -1.67 6.14 1.47
C ALA A 64 -2.52 6.43 0.22
N ILE A 65 -2.90 5.37 -0.49
CA ILE A 65 -3.86 5.43 -1.62
C ILE A 65 -5.23 4.88 -1.24
N GLY A 66 -5.34 4.28 -0.07
CA GLY A 66 -6.57 3.78 0.53
C GLY A 66 -6.40 3.68 2.04
N MET A 67 -7.41 4.07 2.82
CA MET A 67 -7.39 3.89 4.28
C MET A 67 -8.78 4.07 4.89
N THR A 68 -8.96 3.58 6.11
CA THR A 68 -10.10 3.97 6.94
C THR A 68 -9.79 5.28 7.67
N TYR A 69 -10.74 6.23 7.62
CA TYR A 69 -10.67 7.49 8.37
C TYR A 69 -12.02 7.74 9.04
N LYS A 70 -12.07 7.61 10.37
CA LYS A 70 -13.32 7.58 11.15
C LYS A 70 -14.23 6.43 10.67
N ASP A 71 -15.44 6.73 10.23
CA ASP A 71 -16.42 5.78 9.70
C ASP A 71 -16.41 5.70 8.15
N LEU A 72 -15.42 6.32 7.50
CA LEU A 72 -15.27 6.38 6.04
C LEU A 72 -14.15 5.47 5.56
N LEU A 73 -14.36 4.87 4.38
CA LEU A 73 -13.27 4.32 3.58
C LEU A 73 -12.85 5.36 2.54
N LEU A 74 -11.64 5.89 2.65
CA LEU A 74 -11.07 6.81 1.67
C LEU A 74 -10.28 6.01 0.65
N ILE A 75 -10.54 6.22 -0.64
CA ILE A 75 -9.79 5.62 -1.75
C ILE A 75 -9.36 6.74 -2.69
N TYR A 76 -8.08 6.78 -3.06
CA TYR A 76 -7.60 7.76 -4.02
C TYR A 76 -8.21 7.53 -5.41
N TYR A 77 -8.77 8.58 -5.99
CA TYR A 77 -9.31 8.55 -7.35
C TYR A 77 -8.22 8.90 -8.36
N ASN A 78 -7.66 7.87 -9.00
CA ASN A 78 -6.66 8.00 -10.04
C ASN A 78 -7.35 8.33 -11.37
N LEU A 79 -7.18 9.57 -11.83
CA LEU A 79 -7.83 10.07 -13.04
C LEU A 79 -7.20 9.51 -14.32
N GLU A 80 -5.92 9.15 -14.28
CA GLU A 80 -5.17 8.67 -15.43
C GLU A 80 -5.41 7.17 -15.69
N ASN A 81 -5.58 6.39 -14.61
CA ASN A 81 -5.90 4.98 -14.68
C ASN A 81 -6.79 4.54 -13.48
N PRO A 82 -8.13 4.59 -13.65
CA PRO A 82 -9.09 4.23 -12.60
C PRO A 82 -9.04 2.75 -12.14
N ARG A 83 -8.31 1.87 -12.84
CA ARG A 83 -8.09 0.48 -12.37
C ARG A 83 -7.31 0.46 -11.05
N TRP A 84 -6.43 1.44 -10.82
CA TRP A 84 -5.76 1.61 -9.53
C TRP A 84 -6.75 1.92 -8.39
N THR A 85 -7.73 2.79 -8.64
CA THR A 85 -8.80 3.08 -7.69
C THR A 85 -9.67 1.85 -7.41
N ALA A 86 -10.04 1.10 -8.45
CA ALA A 86 -10.80 -0.14 -8.29
C ALA A 86 -10.02 -1.18 -7.47
N SER A 87 -8.73 -1.36 -7.77
CA SER A 87 -7.83 -2.25 -7.03
C SER A 87 -7.71 -1.86 -5.56
N ALA A 88 -7.48 -0.57 -5.27
CA ALA A 88 -7.40 -0.06 -3.90
C ALA A 88 -8.74 -0.24 -3.14
N LEU A 89 -9.87 -0.02 -3.81
CA LEU A 89 -11.19 -0.26 -3.20
C LEU A 89 -11.39 -1.72 -2.82
N ILE A 90 -11.02 -2.67 -3.70
CA ILE A 90 -11.08 -4.10 -3.40
C ILE A 90 -10.15 -4.44 -2.23
N HIS A 91 -8.91 -4.00 -2.29
CA HIS A 91 -7.88 -4.23 -1.26
C HIS A 91 -8.36 -3.79 0.13
N GLU A 92 -8.75 -2.53 0.27
CA GLU A 92 -9.15 -1.97 1.56
C GLU A 92 -10.47 -2.52 2.08
N ALA A 93 -11.47 -2.72 1.20
CA ALA A 93 -12.71 -3.33 1.62
C ALA A 93 -12.48 -4.76 2.10
N VAL A 94 -11.60 -5.52 1.45
CA VAL A 94 -11.26 -6.87 1.88
C VAL A 94 -10.56 -6.86 3.23
N HIS A 95 -9.59 -5.97 3.49
CA HIS A 95 -9.00 -5.79 4.83
C HIS A 95 -10.05 -5.62 5.93
N ILE A 96 -10.99 -4.70 5.70
CA ILE A 96 -12.09 -4.43 6.64
C ILE A 96 -12.99 -5.67 6.80
N GLY A 97 -13.22 -6.41 5.71
CA GLY A 97 -14.02 -7.64 5.70
C GLY A 97 -13.36 -8.79 6.46
N LEU A 98 -12.05 -8.96 6.29
CA LEU A 98 -11.23 -9.94 7.02
C LEU A 98 -11.29 -9.63 8.52
N GLY A 99 -10.96 -8.38 8.90
CA GLY A 99 -10.91 -7.96 10.29
C GLY A 99 -9.82 -8.68 11.09
N ILE A 100 -8.70 -9.01 10.46
CA ILE A 100 -7.54 -9.62 11.11
C ILE A 100 -6.90 -8.57 12.01
N SER A 101 -6.67 -8.91 13.28
CA SER A 101 -5.91 -8.04 14.18
C SER A 101 -4.43 -8.13 13.80
N ARG A 102 -3.85 -7.02 13.34
CA ARG A 102 -2.42 -6.88 12.98
C ARG A 102 -1.54 -6.85 14.25
N ALA A 103 -1.62 -7.88 15.09
CA ALA A 103 -0.99 -7.93 16.41
C ALA A 103 0.52 -8.21 16.32
N ASP A 104 0.96 -8.91 15.27
CA ASP A 104 2.37 -9.17 14.97
C ASP A 104 2.66 -9.05 13.46
N THR A 105 3.94 -9.13 13.08
CA THR A 105 4.39 -9.00 11.69
C THR A 105 3.81 -10.07 10.76
N LEU A 106 3.56 -11.29 11.24
CA LEU A 106 2.97 -12.35 10.41
C LEU A 106 1.47 -12.11 10.21
N ASP A 107 0.76 -11.63 11.23
CA ASP A 107 -0.65 -11.23 11.08
C ASP A 107 -0.78 -10.10 10.05
N LEU A 108 0.12 -9.11 10.10
CA LEU A 108 0.18 -8.05 9.11
C LEU A 108 0.43 -8.60 7.70
N ILE A 109 1.44 -9.45 7.52
CA ILE A 109 1.75 -10.05 6.22
C ILE A 109 0.57 -10.87 5.70
N ASN A 110 -0.10 -11.63 6.55
CA ASN A 110 -1.25 -12.44 6.15
C ASN A 110 -2.44 -11.57 5.72
N ASP A 111 -2.76 -10.52 6.49
CA ASP A 111 -3.82 -9.57 6.16
C ASP A 111 -3.55 -8.90 4.80
N GLU A 112 -2.36 -8.35 4.60
CA GLU A 112 -1.96 -7.71 3.34
C GLU A 112 -1.91 -8.70 2.18
N THR A 113 -1.41 -9.93 2.42
CA THR A 113 -1.35 -10.97 1.38
C THR A 113 -2.75 -11.32 0.90
N LEU A 114 -3.69 -11.54 1.82
CA LEU A 114 -5.08 -11.87 1.47
C LEU A 114 -5.76 -10.72 0.73
N ALA A 115 -5.54 -9.47 1.13
CA ALA A 115 -6.05 -8.31 0.41
C ALA A 115 -5.47 -8.19 -1.01
N TYR A 116 -4.17 -8.41 -1.19
CA TYR A 116 -3.55 -8.46 -2.53
C TYR A 116 -4.05 -9.63 -3.36
N VAL A 117 -4.22 -10.83 -2.78
CA VAL A 117 -4.80 -11.98 -3.50
C VAL A 117 -6.18 -11.61 -4.02
N ALA A 118 -7.01 -10.95 -3.21
CA ALA A 118 -8.33 -10.53 -3.64
C ALA A 118 -8.29 -9.58 -4.84
N SER A 119 -7.44 -8.56 -4.81
CA SER A 119 -7.25 -7.63 -5.94
C SER A 119 -6.69 -8.34 -7.18
N PHE A 120 -5.71 -9.23 -7.01
CA PHE A 120 -5.07 -9.95 -8.11
C PHE A 120 -6.02 -10.95 -8.78
N LYS A 121 -6.78 -11.71 -7.99
CA LYS A 121 -7.85 -12.60 -8.50
C LYS A 121 -8.94 -11.82 -9.22
N SER A 122 -9.14 -10.56 -8.84
CA SER A 122 -10.10 -9.65 -9.48
C SER A 122 -9.54 -8.93 -10.72
N GLY A 123 -8.49 -9.48 -11.34
CA GLY A 123 -7.95 -9.00 -12.62
C GLY A 123 -7.02 -7.79 -12.54
N MET A 124 -6.44 -7.49 -11.36
CA MET A 124 -5.58 -6.32 -11.16
C MET A 124 -4.09 -6.65 -11.03
N LEU A 125 -3.68 -7.92 -11.17
CA LEU A 125 -2.27 -8.34 -11.00
C LEU A 125 -1.30 -7.61 -11.94
N ASP A 126 -1.71 -7.32 -13.17
CA ASP A 126 -0.89 -6.64 -14.17
C ASP A 126 -0.45 -5.24 -13.74
N LEU A 127 -1.24 -4.56 -12.90
CA LEU A 127 -0.86 -3.28 -12.32
C LEU A 127 0.40 -3.37 -11.46
N TYR A 128 0.63 -4.52 -10.81
CA TYR A 128 1.68 -4.71 -9.80
C TYR A 128 2.88 -5.53 -10.30
N ILE A 129 2.79 -6.17 -11.47
CA ILE A 129 3.79 -7.18 -11.90
C ILE A 129 5.19 -6.60 -12.03
N ASN A 130 5.31 -5.35 -12.49
CA ASN A 130 6.59 -4.65 -12.61
C ASN A 130 7.23 -4.42 -11.24
N SER A 131 6.42 -4.02 -10.25
CA SER A 131 6.85 -3.80 -8.87
C SER A 131 7.32 -5.11 -8.22
N ILE A 132 6.61 -6.21 -8.47
CA ILE A 132 6.96 -7.56 -7.99
C ILE A 132 8.29 -8.01 -8.61
N ASN A 133 8.44 -7.86 -9.92
CA ASN A 133 9.67 -8.24 -10.64
C ASN A 133 10.87 -7.42 -10.17
N TYR A 134 10.69 -6.11 -9.94
CA TYR A 134 11.73 -5.25 -9.39
C TYR A 134 12.13 -5.72 -7.98
N ALA A 135 11.17 -6.00 -7.11
CA ALA A 135 11.45 -6.54 -5.78
C ALA A 135 12.22 -7.87 -5.82
N VAL A 136 11.82 -8.80 -6.70
CA VAL A 136 12.54 -10.07 -6.89
C VAL A 136 13.98 -9.81 -7.35
N SER A 137 14.18 -8.95 -8.34
CA SER A 137 15.52 -8.61 -8.85
C SER A 137 16.41 -8.02 -7.75
N THR A 138 15.92 -7.01 -7.04
CA THR A 138 16.68 -6.31 -6.00
C THR A 138 17.00 -7.21 -4.79
N LEU A 139 15.99 -7.90 -4.25
CA LEU A 139 16.15 -8.71 -3.04
C LEU A 139 16.87 -10.04 -3.30
N SER A 140 16.76 -10.61 -4.50
CA SER A 140 17.54 -11.80 -4.85
C SER A 140 19.03 -11.51 -4.96
N ASN A 141 19.40 -10.26 -5.24
CA ASN A 141 20.77 -9.75 -5.18
C ASN A 141 21.19 -9.29 -3.77
N CYS A 142 20.36 -9.54 -2.75
CA CYS A 142 20.64 -9.22 -1.35
C CYS A 142 20.77 -7.71 -1.07
N VAL A 143 20.24 -6.88 -1.96
CA VAL A 143 20.29 -5.43 -1.84
C VAL A 143 19.22 -4.97 -0.85
N LYS A 144 19.64 -4.23 0.17
CA LYS A 144 18.72 -3.63 1.15
C LYS A 144 18.21 -2.28 0.64
N ALA A 145 17.22 -2.33 -0.26
CA ALA A 145 16.57 -1.15 -0.85
C ALA A 145 15.27 -0.74 -0.14
N TYR A 146 14.75 -1.57 0.78
CA TYR A 146 13.45 -1.39 1.43
C TYR A 146 13.62 -1.27 2.94
N ASP A 147 12.76 -0.46 3.57
CA ASP A 147 12.62 -0.46 5.02
C ASP A 147 11.68 -1.59 5.51
N GLU A 148 11.65 -1.81 6.82
CA GLU A 148 10.88 -2.89 7.43
C GLU A 148 9.37 -2.73 7.23
N TYR A 149 8.89 -1.49 7.15
CA TYR A 149 7.47 -1.19 6.95
C TYR A 149 7.05 -1.57 5.53
N ASP A 150 7.79 -1.13 4.51
CA ASP A 150 7.51 -1.45 3.11
C ASP A 150 7.63 -2.97 2.85
N LEU A 151 8.63 -3.62 3.47
CA LEU A 151 8.77 -5.07 3.36
C LEU A 151 7.56 -5.82 3.91
N SER A 152 7.06 -5.42 5.08
CA SER A 152 5.98 -6.13 5.77
C SER A 152 4.59 -5.82 5.22
N ASN A 153 4.35 -4.60 4.72
CA ASN A 153 3.04 -4.17 4.22
C ASN A 153 2.88 -4.36 2.71
N ILE A 154 3.97 -4.30 1.93
CA ILE A 154 3.89 -4.20 0.47
C ILE A 154 4.65 -5.36 -0.18
N VAL A 155 5.95 -5.45 0.06
CA VAL A 155 6.81 -6.31 -0.76
C VAL A 155 6.58 -7.79 -0.49
N VAL A 156 6.71 -8.23 0.76
CA VAL A 156 6.48 -9.64 1.14
C VAL A 156 5.05 -10.06 0.79
N PRO A 157 4.01 -9.29 1.14
CA PRO A 157 2.63 -9.64 0.78
C PRO A 157 2.40 -9.86 -0.71
N ARG A 158 2.90 -8.98 -1.59
CA ARG A 158 2.73 -9.12 -3.03
C ARG A 158 3.51 -10.30 -3.62
N LEU A 159 4.75 -10.51 -3.14
CA LEU A 159 5.56 -11.68 -3.51
C LEU A 159 4.85 -12.98 -3.17
N ILE A 160 4.12 -13.05 -2.06
CA ILE A 160 3.33 -14.22 -1.71
C ILE A 160 2.05 -14.28 -2.56
N ALA A 161 1.27 -13.20 -2.57
CA ALA A 161 -0.07 -13.14 -3.16
C ALA A 161 -0.11 -13.54 -4.64
N HIS A 162 0.85 -13.11 -5.46
CA HIS A 162 0.81 -13.34 -6.90
C HIS A 162 0.91 -14.84 -7.30
N LYS A 163 1.41 -15.71 -6.42
CA LYS A 163 1.41 -17.17 -6.63
C LYS A 163 0.19 -17.87 -6.05
N LEU A 164 -0.62 -17.16 -5.26
CA LEU A 164 -1.76 -17.74 -4.55
C LEU A 164 -3.11 -17.44 -5.25
N THR A 165 -3.10 -16.77 -6.40
CA THR A 165 -4.32 -16.38 -7.13
C THR A 165 -5.13 -17.56 -7.67
N ASN A 166 -4.53 -18.74 -7.81
CA ASN A 166 -5.24 -19.94 -8.28
C ASN A 166 -5.97 -20.71 -7.17
N TYR A 167 -5.75 -20.37 -5.90
CA TYR A 167 -6.45 -21.01 -4.78
C TYR A 167 -7.79 -20.34 -4.50
N GLU A 168 -8.75 -21.12 -4.00
CA GLU A 168 -10.03 -20.60 -3.52
C GLU A 168 -9.80 -19.71 -2.29
N PHE A 169 -10.37 -18.50 -2.29
CA PHE A 169 -10.13 -17.52 -1.24
C PHE A 169 -10.50 -18.06 0.14
N LYS A 170 -11.61 -18.80 0.24
CA LYS A 170 -12.07 -19.45 1.48
C LYS A 170 -11.08 -20.47 2.03
N GLU A 171 -10.30 -21.14 1.18
CA GLU A 171 -9.27 -22.08 1.62
C GLU A 171 -8.07 -21.35 2.22
N LEU A 172 -7.67 -20.23 1.60
CA LEU A 172 -6.61 -19.36 2.14
C LEU A 172 -6.98 -18.83 3.54
N LEU A 173 -8.24 -18.43 3.74
CA LEU A 173 -8.73 -17.99 5.06
C LEU A 173 -8.60 -19.10 6.12
N LYS A 174 -9.06 -20.31 5.81
CA LYS A 174 -8.97 -21.46 6.73
C LYS A 174 -7.52 -21.80 7.09
N LEU A 175 -6.60 -21.66 6.13
CA LEU A 175 -5.19 -21.91 6.36
C LEU A 175 -4.59 -20.92 7.36
N VAL A 176 -4.89 -19.63 7.20
CA VAL A 176 -4.41 -18.57 8.12
C VAL A 176 -4.95 -18.77 9.54
N ASP A 177 -6.21 -19.17 9.68
CA ASP A 177 -6.81 -19.48 10.99
C ASP A 177 -6.14 -20.67 11.71
N THR A 178 -5.56 -21.60 10.94
CA THR A 178 -4.94 -22.81 11.48
C THR A 178 -3.46 -22.62 11.80
N ASP A 179 -2.73 -21.92 10.94
CA ASP A 179 -1.29 -21.69 11.05
C ASP A 179 -0.91 -20.36 10.39
N LYS A 180 -0.36 -19.43 11.18
CA LYS A 180 0.03 -18.10 10.68
C LYS A 180 1.11 -18.15 9.59
N ALA A 181 1.90 -19.22 9.50
CA ALA A 181 2.90 -19.39 8.44
C ALA A 181 2.37 -20.11 7.19
N SER A 182 1.08 -20.46 7.17
CA SER A 182 0.49 -21.32 6.15
C SER A 182 0.54 -20.74 4.74
N LEU A 183 0.35 -19.43 4.56
CA LEU A 183 0.44 -18.79 3.24
C LEU A 183 1.86 -18.87 2.67
N ILE A 184 2.89 -18.67 3.51
CA ILE A 184 4.29 -18.85 3.10
C ILE A 184 4.57 -20.32 2.76
N LYS A 185 4.08 -21.26 3.58
CA LYS A 185 4.23 -22.70 3.31
C LYS A 185 3.52 -23.14 2.03
N LEU A 186 2.36 -22.56 1.74
CA LEU A 186 1.62 -22.82 0.51
C LEU A 186 2.35 -22.23 -0.69
N TRP A 187 2.86 -21.01 -0.57
CA TRP A 187 3.68 -20.35 -1.57
C TRP A 187 4.91 -21.21 -1.94
N LEU A 188 5.60 -21.76 -0.93
CA LEU A 188 6.75 -22.67 -1.11
C LEU A 188 6.44 -23.96 -1.88
N ARG A 189 5.17 -24.34 -2.03
CA ARG A 189 4.74 -25.50 -2.83
C ARG A 189 4.45 -25.15 -4.29
N SER A 190 4.51 -23.87 -4.65
CA SER A 190 4.32 -23.40 -6.03
C SER A 190 5.59 -23.60 -6.84
N GLU A 191 5.49 -23.43 -8.16
CA GLU A 191 6.68 -23.38 -9.03
C GLU A 191 7.42 -22.05 -8.83
N LEU A 192 8.57 -22.13 -8.17
CA LEU A 192 9.39 -20.98 -7.74
C LEU A 192 10.80 -21.09 -8.31
N SER A 193 11.28 -19.98 -8.86
CA SER A 193 12.67 -19.80 -9.23
C SER A 193 13.58 -19.62 -8.01
N THR A 194 14.87 -19.87 -8.19
CA THR A 194 15.90 -19.55 -7.17
C THR A 194 15.90 -18.07 -6.81
N HIS A 195 15.60 -17.18 -7.77
CA HIS A 195 15.52 -15.74 -7.52
C HIS A 195 14.36 -15.39 -6.58
N GLU A 196 13.17 -15.95 -6.80
CA GLU A 196 12.01 -15.74 -5.92
C GLU A 196 12.26 -16.28 -4.51
N LEU A 197 12.82 -17.50 -4.40
CA LEU A 197 13.18 -18.11 -3.11
C LEU A 197 14.18 -17.22 -2.34
N ARG A 198 15.19 -16.71 -3.03
CA ARG A 198 16.20 -15.82 -2.45
C ARG A 198 15.64 -14.46 -2.09
N ALA A 199 14.78 -13.88 -2.93
CA ALA A 199 14.13 -12.61 -2.67
C ALA A 199 13.29 -12.66 -1.39
N LEU A 200 12.41 -13.66 -1.27
CA LEU A 200 11.60 -13.83 -0.07
C LEU A 200 12.46 -14.14 1.17
N ALA A 201 13.49 -14.98 1.03
CA ALA A 201 14.41 -15.27 2.15
C ALA A 201 15.13 -14.01 2.65
N THR A 202 15.62 -13.16 1.73
CA THR A 202 16.24 -11.87 2.07
C THR A 202 15.23 -10.95 2.76
N ALA A 203 14.02 -10.81 2.18
CA ALA A 203 12.98 -9.94 2.73
C ALA A 203 12.57 -10.33 4.16
N LEU A 204 12.29 -11.63 4.38
CA LEU A 204 11.89 -12.15 5.70
C LEU A 204 13.00 -11.96 6.74
N LYS A 205 14.26 -12.18 6.35
CA LYS A 205 15.41 -11.92 7.22
C LYS A 205 15.50 -10.44 7.63
N LEU A 206 15.27 -9.52 6.70
CA LEU A 206 15.35 -8.08 6.95
C LEU A 206 14.30 -7.59 7.96
N ILE A 207 13.16 -8.27 8.04
CA ILE A 207 12.07 -7.99 9.00
C ILE A 207 12.08 -8.95 10.21
N GLY A 208 13.20 -9.66 10.42
CA GLY A 208 13.40 -10.53 11.59
C GLY A 208 12.62 -11.85 11.58
N LEU A 209 11.90 -12.20 10.52
CA LEU A 209 11.13 -13.43 10.41
C LEU A 209 12.00 -14.60 9.91
N LYS A 210 12.02 -15.69 10.68
CA LYS A 210 12.81 -16.89 10.38
C LYS A 210 11.92 -18.04 9.93
N ILE A 211 11.93 -18.32 8.62
CA ILE A 211 11.28 -19.50 8.03
C ILE A 211 12.34 -20.53 7.67
N LYS A 212 12.32 -21.70 8.34
CA LYS A 212 13.39 -22.72 8.30
C LYS A 212 13.72 -23.16 6.87
N GLU A 213 12.69 -23.34 6.05
CA GLU A 213 12.76 -23.79 4.66
C GLU A 213 13.51 -22.80 3.75
N LEU A 214 13.49 -21.51 4.10
CA LEU A 214 14.09 -20.43 3.33
C LEU A 214 15.49 -20.02 3.80
N GLN A 215 15.92 -20.47 4.99
CA GLN A 215 17.21 -20.05 5.58
C GLN A 215 18.41 -20.35 4.68
N LYS A 216 18.38 -21.44 3.92
CA LYS A 216 19.47 -21.82 2.98
C LYS A 216 19.64 -20.85 1.80
N TYR A 217 18.62 -20.03 1.51
CA TYR A 217 18.67 -19.02 0.45
C TYR A 217 19.03 -17.64 0.97
N ALA A 218 18.99 -17.41 2.28
CA ALA A 218 19.32 -16.13 2.87
C ALA A 218 20.80 -15.81 2.66
N CYS A 219 21.08 -14.59 2.20
CA CYS A 219 22.42 -14.12 1.92
C CYS A 219 22.83 -12.96 2.84
N ARG A 220 24.12 -12.64 2.83
CA ARG A 220 24.64 -11.43 3.49
C ARG A 220 24.19 -10.20 2.70
N GLU A 221 23.63 -9.24 3.42
CA GLU A 221 23.10 -8.01 2.84
C GLU A 221 24.23 -7.18 2.23
N VAL A 222 23.98 -6.65 1.04
CA VAL A 222 24.79 -5.62 0.41
C VAL A 222 24.01 -4.32 0.57
N LYS A 223 24.62 -3.32 1.21
CA LYS A 223 24.03 -1.98 1.22
C LYS A 223 24.07 -1.45 -0.20
N GLU A 224 22.94 -0.97 -0.68
CA GLU A 224 22.89 -0.21 -1.92
C GLU A 224 23.82 0.99 -1.79
N SER A 225 24.74 1.13 -2.74
CA SER A 225 25.60 2.31 -2.83
C SER A 225 24.76 3.48 -3.34
N LEU A 226 24.02 4.16 -2.45
CA LEU A 226 23.31 5.44 -2.66
C LEU A 226 22.96 5.72 -4.14
N GLY A 227 22.26 4.79 -4.76
CA GLY A 227 21.59 4.95 -6.02
C GLY A 227 20.13 4.94 -5.65
N ILE A 228 19.45 6.05 -5.87
CA ILE A 228 18.01 6.22 -5.69
C ILE A 228 17.32 4.94 -6.17
N ALA A 229 16.55 4.27 -5.29
CA ALA A 229 15.69 3.18 -5.73
C ALA A 229 14.89 3.71 -6.93
N GLU A 230 15.17 3.17 -8.13
CA GLU A 230 14.65 3.68 -9.39
C GLU A 230 13.11 3.59 -9.44
N TYR A 231 12.53 2.82 -8.52
CA TYR A 231 11.10 2.58 -8.37
C TYR A 231 10.62 2.96 -6.95
N ASP A 232 9.83 4.03 -6.84
CA ASP A 232 9.19 4.44 -5.58
C ASP A 232 7.79 3.84 -5.47
N PHE A 233 7.70 2.69 -4.79
CA PHE A 233 6.44 1.97 -4.55
C PHE A 233 5.38 2.80 -3.84
N ARG A 234 5.77 3.85 -3.10
CA ARG A 234 4.84 4.75 -2.39
C ARG A 234 4.01 5.61 -3.35
N TYR A 235 4.46 5.73 -4.60
CA TYR A 235 3.75 6.45 -5.66
C TYR A 235 3.21 5.51 -6.74
N GLU A 236 3.20 4.21 -6.50
CA GLU A 236 2.50 3.29 -7.37
C GLU A 236 0.98 3.47 -7.19
N GLY A 237 0.26 3.60 -8.30
CA GLY A 237 -1.20 3.78 -8.29
C GLY A 237 -1.70 5.19 -8.03
N VAL A 238 -0.82 6.18 -7.98
CA VAL A 238 -1.19 7.61 -7.99
C VAL A 238 -0.93 8.25 -9.35
N ASP A 239 -1.59 9.37 -9.62
CA ASP A 239 -1.45 10.11 -10.88
C ASP A 239 -0.60 11.39 -10.71
N SER A 240 -0.38 12.11 -11.80
CA SER A 240 0.40 13.36 -11.79
C SER A 240 -0.15 14.42 -10.85
N SER A 241 -1.46 14.44 -10.56
CA SER A 241 -2.07 15.41 -9.66
C SER A 241 -1.74 15.11 -8.21
N PHE A 242 -1.80 13.84 -7.80
CA PHE A 242 -1.36 13.45 -6.46
C PHE A 242 0.12 13.74 -6.25
N LEU A 243 0.97 13.43 -7.23
CA LEU A 243 2.41 13.73 -7.17
C LEU A 243 2.67 15.24 -7.00
N ARG A 244 1.90 16.09 -7.67
CA ARG A 244 1.97 17.55 -7.45
C ARG A 244 1.56 17.92 -6.04
N MET A 245 0.50 17.31 -5.50
CA MET A 245 0.02 17.55 -4.15
C MET A 245 1.07 17.18 -3.09
N ILE A 246 1.75 16.04 -3.25
CA ILE A 246 2.88 15.63 -2.38
C ILE A 246 4.03 16.64 -2.46
N LYS A 247 4.41 17.08 -3.67
CA LYS A 247 5.45 18.12 -3.83
C LYS A 247 5.10 19.43 -3.14
N VAL A 248 3.83 19.81 -3.10
CA VAL A 248 3.36 20.99 -2.37
C VAL A 248 3.52 20.80 -0.86
N LEU A 249 3.16 19.63 -0.31
CA LEU A 249 3.39 19.32 1.11
C LEU A 249 4.87 19.30 1.49
N ASP A 250 5.70 18.67 0.66
CA ASP A 250 7.13 18.60 0.92
C ASP A 250 7.76 19.99 0.88
N LYS A 251 7.36 20.84 -0.08
CA LYS A 251 7.77 22.25 -0.11
C LYS A 251 7.30 23.03 1.12
N ALA A 252 6.09 22.75 1.63
CA ALA A 252 5.61 23.37 2.86
C ALA A 252 6.43 22.91 4.07
N ALA A 253 6.88 21.66 4.09
CA ALA A 253 7.70 21.09 5.17
C ALA A 253 9.16 21.59 5.19
N GLU A 254 9.67 22.15 4.09
CA GLU A 254 11.02 22.72 4.02
C GLU A 254 11.20 23.96 4.90
N ASP A 255 10.12 24.72 5.12
CA ASP A 255 10.07 25.95 5.90
C ASP A 255 8.70 26.09 6.59
N LYS A 256 8.63 25.67 7.86
CA LYS A 256 7.39 25.68 8.65
C LYS A 256 6.80 27.09 8.79
N GLU A 257 7.63 28.13 8.87
CA GLU A 257 7.16 29.52 9.00
C GLU A 257 6.43 29.98 7.73
N ARG A 258 6.82 29.45 6.57
CA ARG A 258 6.20 29.73 5.27
C ARG A 258 5.20 28.67 4.82
N ALA A 259 5.04 27.57 5.55
CA ALA A 259 4.14 26.48 5.20
C ALA A 259 2.70 26.96 4.94
N ARG A 260 2.18 27.83 5.82
CA ARG A 260 0.83 28.40 5.66
C ARG A 260 0.68 29.19 4.36
N LYS A 261 1.73 29.90 3.93
CA LYS A 261 1.73 30.64 2.65
C LYS A 261 1.79 29.70 1.43
N VAL A 262 2.53 28.58 1.54
CA VAL A 262 2.58 27.56 0.48
C VAL A 262 1.22 26.87 0.33
N LEU A 263 0.54 26.61 1.44
CA LEU A 263 -0.73 25.90 1.49
C LEU A 263 -1.97 26.82 1.36
N GLU A 264 -1.78 28.14 1.41
CA GLU A 264 -2.84 29.16 1.33
C GLU A 264 -3.87 28.90 0.21
N PRO A 265 -3.49 28.51 -1.03
CA PRO A 265 -4.47 28.26 -2.10
C PRO A 265 -5.46 27.13 -1.82
N TRP A 266 -5.17 26.26 -0.85
CA TRP A 266 -6.00 25.11 -0.47
C TRP A 266 -6.39 25.15 1.01
N TRP A 267 -6.26 26.31 1.66
CA TRP A 267 -6.49 26.41 3.10
C TRP A 267 -7.92 26.03 3.50
N ASP A 268 -8.92 26.34 2.67
CA ASP A 268 -10.32 25.97 2.91
C ASP A 268 -10.51 24.43 3.01
N GLU A 269 -9.71 23.65 2.27
CA GLU A 269 -9.73 22.18 2.33
C GLU A 269 -8.93 21.63 3.53
N LEU A 270 -7.97 22.42 4.03
CA LEU A 270 -6.99 22.04 5.05
C LEU A 270 -7.34 22.55 6.45
N GLU A 271 -8.25 23.52 6.58
CA GLU A 271 -8.57 24.16 7.86
C GLU A 271 -9.02 23.13 8.90
N ASP A 272 -9.92 22.22 8.50
CA ASP A 272 -10.39 21.10 9.32
C ASP A 272 -9.33 20.02 9.60
N LEU A 273 -8.19 20.08 8.91
CA LEU A 273 -7.07 19.14 9.00
C LEU A 273 -5.84 19.78 9.64
N LYS A 274 -5.95 21.00 10.18
CA LYS A 274 -4.80 21.78 10.66
C LYS A 274 -3.86 20.97 11.57
N ASP A 275 -4.40 20.24 12.54
CA ASP A 275 -3.58 19.45 13.47
C ASP A 275 -2.81 18.32 12.76
N LEU A 276 -3.42 17.69 11.74
CA LEU A 276 -2.76 16.67 10.91
C LEU A 276 -1.67 17.29 10.03
N VAL A 277 -1.94 18.48 9.47
CA VAL A 277 -0.96 19.24 8.68
C VAL A 277 0.23 19.64 9.56
N ASP A 278 -0.01 20.21 10.74
CA ASP A 278 1.04 20.61 11.67
C ASP A 278 1.92 19.41 12.07
N THR A 279 1.29 18.27 12.35
CA THR A 279 2.01 17.01 12.65
C THR A 279 2.89 16.55 11.49
N TYR A 280 2.36 16.59 10.25
CA TYR A 280 3.14 16.24 9.05
C TYR A 280 4.36 17.15 8.88
N LEU A 281 4.15 18.46 9.01
CA LEU A 281 5.21 19.47 8.87
C LEU A 281 6.31 19.28 9.92
N ASP A 282 5.96 18.97 11.17
CA ASP A 282 6.92 18.74 12.25
C ASP A 282 7.78 17.48 12.03
N LEU A 283 7.16 16.39 11.59
CA LEU A 283 7.89 15.15 11.30
C LEU A 283 8.87 15.31 10.12
N ARG A 284 8.44 16.03 9.07
CA ARG A 284 9.24 16.20 7.84
C ARG A 284 10.32 17.26 7.97
N SER A 285 10.03 18.38 8.64
CA SER A 285 11.03 19.42 8.92
C SER A 285 12.19 18.86 9.76
N GLY A 286 11.91 18.09 10.81
CA GLY A 286 12.94 17.44 11.62
C GLY A 286 13.86 16.50 10.82
N ARG A 287 13.30 15.73 9.86
CA ARG A 287 14.09 14.90 8.93
C ARG A 287 14.94 15.74 7.98
N LEU A 288 14.39 16.82 7.43
CA LEU A 288 15.09 17.71 6.51
C LEU A 288 16.23 18.46 7.21
N ASP A 289 16.01 18.92 8.44
CA ASP A 289 17.05 19.59 9.23
C ASP A 289 18.19 18.63 9.59
N MET A 290 17.87 17.38 9.94
CA MET A 290 18.87 16.33 10.14
C MET A 290 19.69 16.10 8.87
N LEU A 291 19.04 15.98 7.70
CA LEU A 291 19.73 15.81 6.42
C LEU A 291 20.60 17.02 6.06
N LYS A 292 20.11 18.25 6.26
CA LYS A 292 20.88 19.48 6.04
C LYS A 292 22.14 19.53 6.93
N ARG A 293 22.04 19.11 8.20
CA ARG A 293 23.20 19.02 9.11
C ARG A 293 24.21 18.00 8.60
N ILE A 294 23.76 16.77 8.28
CA ILE A 294 24.64 15.73 7.72
C ILE A 294 25.35 16.21 6.45
N LEU A 295 24.61 16.83 5.51
CA LEU A 295 25.18 17.35 4.27
C LEU A 295 26.15 18.52 4.50
N LYS A 296 25.92 19.34 5.52
CA LYS A 296 26.85 20.41 5.93
C LYS A 296 28.13 19.82 6.49
N ASP A 297 28.03 18.84 7.38
CA ASP A 297 29.18 18.16 8.00
C ASP A 297 30.02 17.40 6.96
N LEU A 298 29.38 16.85 5.92
CA LEU A 298 30.07 16.21 4.79
C LEU A 298 30.79 17.21 3.88
N ARG A 299 30.33 18.47 3.80
CA ARG A 299 30.98 19.53 3.01
C ARG A 299 32.15 20.20 3.73
N THR A 300 32.18 20.16 5.05
CA THR A 300 33.26 20.76 5.87
C THR A 300 34.41 19.80 6.19
N ASN A 301 34.25 18.50 5.89
CA ASN A 301 35.26 17.47 6.12
C ASN A 301 35.96 16.98 4.83
N ASN A 302 35.80 17.72 3.72
CA ASN A 302 36.61 17.64 2.50
C ASN A 302 37.40 18.94 2.33
#